data_AF-A0A957WDC9-F1
#
_entry.id   AF-A0A957WDC9-F1
#
_cell.length_a   1.000
_cell.length_b   1.000
_cell.length_c   1.000
_cell.angle_alpha   90.00
_cell.angle_beta   90.00
_cell.angle_gamma   90.00
#
_symmetry.space_group_name_H-M   'P 1'
#
loop_
_entity.id
_entity.type
_entity.pdbx_description
1 polymer ?
#
loop_
_entity_poly.entity_id
_entity_poly.type
_entity_poly.pdbx_seq_one_letter_code
_entity_poly.pdbx_strand_id
1 'polypeptide(L)'
;MKWSRALYAILIFVVLAFLYGVFVLRTESIESKDLSEVAQLANQGQVESILVDQNELTIELKNGEKISSNKEPGIGVIETLELMGVDQQQLINIKVTIAPRSAWDGWLAILGTLLPLILIGGFFFFILRQAQGAGNQALSFGKSRARMFAGDKPTVTFDDVAGVDEAKQELAEIVEFLREPEKFISLGARIPKGVLMVGPPGCGKTLTAKAIAGEAGVPFFSISGSEFVEMFVGVGASRVRDLFDQAKRNSPCIIFMDEIDAVGRHRGAGLGGSHDEREQTLNQILVEMDGFDTDTNVIVVAATNRPDILDPALLRPGRFDRRVI
;
A
#
# COMPACT_ATOMS: atom_id res chain seq x y z
N MET A 1 6.82 -16.03 2.45
CA MET A 1 7.66 -14.96 3.03
C MET A 1 9.17 -15.27 3.17
N LYS A 2 9.62 -16.53 3.22
CA LYS A 2 11.07 -16.84 3.41
C LYS A 2 11.96 -16.63 2.18
N TRP A 3 11.39 -16.66 0.96
CA TRP A 3 12.15 -16.54 -0.29
C TRP A 3 12.64 -15.11 -0.59
N SER A 4 11.95 -14.08 -0.13
CA SER A 4 12.36 -12.69 -0.38
C SER A 4 13.67 -12.35 0.33
N ARG A 5 13.84 -12.79 1.59
CA ARG A 5 15.06 -12.54 2.38
C ARG A 5 16.28 -13.23 1.81
N ALA A 6 16.12 -14.46 1.28
CA ALA A 6 17.19 -15.17 0.61
C ALA A 6 17.61 -14.48 -0.69
N LEU A 7 16.66 -13.93 -1.46
CA LEU A 7 16.93 -13.18 -2.68
C LEU A 7 17.70 -11.87 -2.40
N TYR A 8 17.33 -11.12 -1.36
CA TYR A 8 18.08 -9.92 -0.97
C TYR A 8 19.52 -10.24 -0.51
N ALA A 9 19.71 -11.33 0.23
CA ALA A 9 21.04 -11.75 0.65
C ALA A 9 21.94 -12.12 -0.55
N ILE A 10 21.39 -12.82 -1.55
CA ILE A 10 22.10 -13.16 -2.79
C ILE A 10 22.45 -11.89 -3.58
N LEU A 11 21.52 -10.93 -3.69
CA LEU A 11 21.76 -9.68 -4.40
C LEU A 11 22.89 -8.86 -3.73
N ILE A 12 22.87 -8.74 -2.40
CA ILE A 12 23.91 -8.05 -1.64
C ILE A 12 25.27 -8.73 -1.83
N PHE A 13 25.29 -10.07 -1.81
CA PHE A 13 26.52 -10.83 -2.04
C PHE A 13 27.10 -10.59 -3.44
N VAL A 14 26.26 -10.58 -4.48
CA VAL A 14 26.69 -10.31 -5.86
C VAL A 14 27.24 -8.89 -6.00
N VAL A 15 26.59 -7.90 -5.37
CA VAL A 15 27.07 -6.50 -5.39
C VAL A 15 28.41 -6.37 -4.66
N LEU A 16 28.58 -7.02 -3.51
CA LEU A 16 29.84 -7.00 -2.76
C LEU A 16 30.96 -7.73 -3.52
N ALA A 17 30.67 -8.85 -4.17
CA ALA A 17 31.63 -9.56 -5.02
C ALA A 17 32.05 -8.73 -6.23
N PHE A 18 31.11 -7.99 -6.84
CA PHE A 18 31.40 -7.06 -7.92
C PHE A 18 32.26 -5.88 -7.45
N LEU A 19 31.93 -5.25 -6.33
CA LEU A 19 32.73 -4.18 -5.73
C LEU A 19 34.13 -4.66 -5.33
N TYR A 20 34.24 -5.88 -4.80
CA TYR A 20 35.53 -6.51 -4.52
C TYR A 20 36.32 -6.77 -5.80
N GLY A 21 35.69 -7.25 -6.87
CA GLY A 21 36.32 -7.43 -8.18
C GLY A 21 36.86 -6.12 -8.76
N VAL A 22 36.07 -5.04 -8.68
CA VAL A 22 36.50 -3.69 -9.11
C VAL A 22 37.65 -3.16 -8.23
N PHE A 23 37.64 -3.46 -6.93
CA PHE A 23 38.71 -3.08 -6.02
C PHE A 23 40.01 -3.86 -6.27
N VAL A 24 39.92 -5.15 -6.61
CA VAL A 24 41.06 -6.02 -6.95
C VAL A 24 41.61 -5.70 -8.35
N LEU A 25 40.78 -5.21 -9.27
CA LEU A 25 41.19 -4.72 -10.60
C LEU A 25 41.95 -3.37 -10.55
N ARG A 26 42.22 -2.80 -9.37
CA ARG A 26 43.30 -1.79 -9.21
C ARG A 26 44.63 -2.45 -9.51
N THR A 27 44.95 -2.43 -10.80
CA THR A 27 46.14 -2.96 -11.45
C THR A 27 47.39 -2.35 -10.82
N GLU A 28 48.43 -3.17 -10.62
CA GLU A 28 49.79 -2.70 -10.34
C GLU A 28 50.17 -1.64 -11.38
N SER A 29 50.34 -0.39 -10.94
CA SER A 29 50.72 0.70 -11.83
C SER A 29 52.13 0.46 -12.34
N ILE A 30 52.25 0.00 -13.59
CA ILE A 30 53.53 -0.02 -14.32
C ILE A 30 54.01 1.44 -14.41
N GLU A 31 55.26 1.70 -14.02
CA GLU A 31 55.82 3.05 -14.04
C GLU A 31 55.83 3.60 -15.48
N SER A 32 55.17 4.74 -15.68
CA SER A 32 55.09 5.39 -17.00
C SER A 32 56.28 6.32 -17.21
N LYS A 33 57.06 6.10 -18.27
CA LYS A 33 58.20 6.94 -18.69
C LYS A 33 57.95 7.58 -20.05
N ASP A 34 58.49 8.78 -20.25
CA ASP A 34 58.39 9.49 -21.52
C ASP A 34 59.14 8.74 -22.62
N LEU A 35 58.67 8.84 -23.87
CA LEU A 35 59.28 8.13 -24.99
C LEU A 35 60.75 8.55 -25.21
N SER A 36 61.08 9.80 -24.89
CA SER A 36 62.44 10.32 -24.88
C SER A 36 63.36 9.57 -23.90
N GLU A 37 62.85 9.18 -22.73
CA GLU A 37 63.60 8.39 -21.74
C GLU A 37 63.78 6.95 -22.22
N VAL A 38 62.75 6.38 -22.86
CA VAL A 38 62.84 5.06 -23.50
C VAL A 38 63.90 5.07 -24.60
N ALA A 39 64.00 6.14 -25.40
CA ALA A 39 65.04 6.30 -26.42
C ALA A 39 66.44 6.36 -25.80
N GLN A 40 66.60 7.04 -24.66
CA GLN A 40 67.87 7.06 -23.91
C GLN A 40 68.25 5.67 -23.37
N LEU A 41 67.29 4.94 -22.79
CA LEU A 41 67.50 3.58 -22.28
C LEU A 41 67.81 2.58 -23.40
N ALA A 42 67.19 2.76 -24.58
CA ALA A 42 67.48 2.00 -25.78
C ALA A 42 68.92 2.26 -26.28
N ASN A 43 69.36 3.52 -26.28
CA ASN A 43 70.75 3.89 -26.61
C ASN A 43 71.78 3.34 -25.60
N GLN A 44 71.39 3.23 -24.34
CA GLN A 44 72.20 2.58 -23.30
C GLN A 44 72.18 1.04 -23.40
N GLY A 45 71.45 0.47 -24.36
CA GLY A 45 71.34 -0.97 -24.58
C GLY A 45 70.60 -1.71 -23.45
N GLN A 46 69.78 -1.02 -22.66
CA GLN A 46 69.08 -1.59 -21.51
C GLN A 46 67.71 -2.19 -21.86
N VAL A 47 67.18 -1.87 -23.05
CA VAL A 47 65.90 -2.38 -23.55
C VAL A 47 66.10 -3.78 -24.12
N GLU A 48 65.27 -4.73 -23.69
CA GLU A 48 65.27 -6.11 -24.18
C GLU A 48 64.15 -6.36 -25.19
N SER A 49 62.92 -5.96 -24.84
CA SER A 49 61.77 -6.13 -25.72
C SER A 49 60.80 -4.95 -25.62
N ILE A 50 60.10 -4.69 -26.73
CA ILE A 50 59.03 -3.70 -26.78
C ILE A 50 57.78 -4.40 -27.29
N LEU A 51 56.74 -4.45 -26.46
CA LEU A 51 55.42 -4.91 -26.84
C LEU A 51 54.56 -3.70 -27.17
N VAL A 52 54.05 -3.68 -28.40
CA VAL A 52 53.25 -2.57 -28.94
C VAL A 52 51.78 -2.94 -28.93
N ASP A 53 50.97 -2.22 -28.14
CA ASP A 53 49.51 -2.27 -28.20
C ASP A 53 48.95 -0.90 -28.62
N GLN A 54 48.59 -0.79 -29.90
CA GLN A 54 48.15 0.45 -30.55
C GLN A 54 49.18 1.59 -30.39
N ASN A 55 49.02 2.46 -29.40
CA ASN A 55 49.91 3.57 -29.09
C ASN A 55 50.63 3.39 -27.75
N GLU A 56 50.26 2.39 -26.96
CA GLU A 56 50.89 2.07 -25.69
C GLU A 56 52.03 1.07 -25.91
N LEU A 57 53.14 1.31 -25.26
CA LEU A 57 54.36 0.53 -25.31
C LEU A 57 54.60 -0.06 -23.93
N THR A 58 54.68 -1.39 -23.86
CA THR A 58 55.24 -2.06 -22.68
C THR A 58 56.67 -2.42 -23.00
N ILE A 59 57.61 -1.79 -22.32
CA ILE A 59 59.05 -2.02 -22.50
C ILE A 59 59.54 -2.90 -21.36
N GLU A 60 60.19 -4.00 -21.72
CA GLU A 60 60.88 -4.87 -20.78
C GLU A 60 62.37 -4.55 -20.85
N LEU A 61 62.92 -4.12 -19.72
CA LEU A 61 64.34 -3.86 -19.55
C LEU A 61 65.07 -5.16 -19.22
N LYS A 62 66.35 -5.24 -19.55
CA LYS A 62 67.21 -6.42 -19.29
C LYS A 62 67.34 -6.80 -17.80
N ASN A 63 66.97 -5.89 -16.90
CA ASN A 63 66.91 -6.13 -15.45
C ASN A 63 65.60 -6.82 -15.01
N GLY A 64 64.68 -7.09 -15.94
CA GLY A 64 63.35 -7.68 -15.69
C GLY A 64 62.27 -6.67 -15.30
N GLU A 65 62.59 -5.38 -15.25
CA GLU A 65 61.64 -4.31 -14.95
C GLU A 65 60.78 -3.97 -16.18
N LYS A 66 59.50 -3.71 -15.94
CA LYS A 66 58.55 -3.29 -16.98
C LYS A 66 58.20 -1.83 -16.79
N ILE A 67 58.32 -1.07 -17.87
CA ILE A 67 57.92 0.34 -17.93
C ILE A 67 56.89 0.52 -19.05
N SER A 68 55.97 1.47 -18.87
CA SER A 68 54.99 1.84 -19.89
C SER A 68 55.39 3.16 -20.55
N SER A 69 55.17 3.30 -21.85
CA SER A 69 55.35 4.55 -22.58
C SER A 69 54.33 4.67 -23.69
N ASN A 70 54.23 5.84 -24.32
CA ASN A 70 53.30 6.09 -25.42
C ASN A 70 54.04 6.60 -26.66
N LYS A 71 53.56 6.20 -27.84
CA LYS A 71 54.07 6.67 -29.14
C LYS A 71 53.04 7.49 -29.91
N GLU A 72 53.50 8.24 -30.91
CA GLU A 72 52.60 8.91 -31.82
C GLU A 72 51.74 7.91 -32.65
N PRO A 73 50.47 8.25 -32.91
CA PRO A 73 49.63 7.46 -33.79
C PRO A 73 50.15 7.48 -35.22
N GLY A 74 50.16 6.32 -35.88
CA GLY A 74 50.46 6.20 -37.32
C GLY A 74 51.94 6.03 -37.69
N ILE A 75 52.89 6.23 -36.77
CA ILE A 75 54.33 6.01 -37.01
C ILE A 75 54.77 4.70 -36.33
N GLY A 76 55.67 3.94 -36.97
CA GLY A 76 56.22 2.72 -36.38
C GLY A 76 57.13 3.03 -35.19
N VAL A 77 57.13 2.19 -34.13
CA VAL A 77 57.97 2.42 -32.93
C VAL A 77 59.46 2.52 -33.27
N ILE A 78 59.92 1.66 -34.18
CA ILE A 78 61.31 1.65 -34.62
C ILE A 78 61.66 2.96 -35.33
N GLU A 79 60.74 3.46 -36.17
CA GLU A 79 60.89 4.72 -36.90
C GLU A 79 60.90 5.92 -35.94
N THR A 80 60.01 5.94 -34.94
CA THR A 80 60.02 6.99 -33.90
C THR A 80 61.32 6.99 -33.10
N LEU A 81 61.81 5.81 -32.69
CA LEU A 81 63.08 5.70 -31.94
C LEU A 81 64.30 6.10 -32.80
N GLU A 82 64.29 5.77 -34.09
CA GLU A 82 65.33 6.20 -35.03
C GLU A 82 65.34 7.73 -35.20
N LEU A 83 64.16 8.36 -35.35
CA LEU A 83 64.03 9.83 -35.40
C LEU A 83 64.48 10.51 -34.10
N MET A 84 64.37 9.84 -32.95
CA MET A 84 64.87 10.31 -31.66
C MET A 84 66.37 10.07 -31.45
N GLY A 85 67.07 9.51 -32.45
CA GLY A 85 68.53 9.35 -32.42
C GLY A 85 69.01 8.08 -31.74
N VAL A 86 68.22 6.99 -31.78
CA VAL A 86 68.67 5.67 -31.31
C VAL A 86 69.57 5.01 -32.35
N ASP A 87 70.74 4.50 -31.92
CA ASP A 87 71.70 3.86 -32.82
C ASP A 87 71.12 2.61 -33.50
N GLN A 88 71.35 2.48 -34.81
CA GLN A 88 70.84 1.39 -35.64
C GLN A 88 71.32 0.02 -35.13
N GLN A 89 72.51 -0.06 -34.52
CA GLN A 89 73.01 -1.31 -33.93
C GLN A 89 72.22 -1.75 -32.69
N GLN A 90 71.67 -0.81 -31.92
CA GLN A 90 70.85 -1.12 -30.75
C GLN A 90 69.42 -1.48 -31.16
N LEU A 91 68.87 -0.81 -32.18
CA LEU A 91 67.52 -1.11 -32.71
C LEU A 91 67.39 -2.53 -33.24
N ILE A 92 68.44 -3.09 -33.84
CA ILE A 92 68.45 -4.48 -34.35
C ILE A 92 68.33 -5.51 -33.20
N ASN A 93 68.82 -5.17 -32.00
CA ASN A 93 68.82 -6.06 -30.85
C ASN A 93 67.52 -6.01 -30.04
N ILE A 94 66.63 -5.06 -30.32
CA ILE A 94 65.36 -4.91 -29.61
C ILE A 94 64.30 -5.78 -30.28
N LYS A 95 63.74 -6.72 -29.52
CA LYS A 95 62.65 -7.56 -30.02
C LYS A 95 61.32 -6.81 -29.95
N VAL A 96 60.84 -6.31 -31.09
CA VAL A 96 59.54 -5.65 -31.19
C VAL A 96 58.46 -6.69 -31.49
N THR A 97 57.48 -6.82 -30.59
CA THR A 97 56.32 -7.71 -30.77
C THR A 97 55.04 -6.89 -30.76
N ILE A 98 54.17 -7.09 -31.74
CA ILE A 98 52.85 -6.45 -31.77
C ILE A 98 51.90 -7.33 -30.97
N ALA A 99 51.20 -6.75 -30.00
CA ALA A 99 50.23 -7.46 -29.19
C ALA A 99 49.13 -8.02 -30.12
N PRO A 100 48.86 -9.34 -30.12
CA PRO A 100 47.74 -9.87 -30.85
C PRO A 100 46.46 -9.33 -30.21
N ARG A 101 45.69 -8.55 -30.96
CA ARG A 101 44.41 -8.03 -30.50
C ARG A 101 43.47 -9.19 -30.22
N SER A 102 43.29 -9.55 -28.96
CA SER A 102 42.39 -10.63 -28.59
C SER A 102 40.96 -10.17 -28.80
N ALA A 103 40.21 -10.90 -29.63
CA ALA A 103 38.78 -10.65 -29.79
C ALA A 103 38.04 -10.73 -28.44
N TRP A 104 38.59 -11.45 -27.47
CA TRP A 104 38.06 -11.58 -26.12
C TRP A 104 38.06 -10.27 -25.33
N ASP A 105 39.04 -9.38 -25.53
CA ASP A 105 39.11 -8.12 -24.77
C ASP A 105 37.96 -7.18 -25.14
N GLY A 106 37.56 -7.18 -26.41
CA GLY A 106 36.37 -6.45 -26.87
C GLY A 106 35.07 -7.01 -26.30
N TRP A 107 34.94 -8.34 -26.24
CA TRP A 107 33.76 -9.00 -25.64
C TRP A 107 33.66 -8.76 -24.14
N LEU A 108 34.79 -8.79 -23.42
CA LEU A 108 34.84 -8.50 -21.99
C LEU A 108 34.48 -7.04 -21.69
N ALA A 109 34.93 -6.09 -22.51
CA ALA A 109 34.55 -4.67 -22.37
C ALA A 109 33.04 -4.45 -22.60
N ILE A 110 32.47 -5.10 -23.62
CA ILE A 110 31.03 -5.06 -23.92
C ILE A 110 30.23 -5.68 -22.76
N LEU A 111 30.64 -6.86 -22.29
CA LEU A 111 30.01 -7.52 -21.15
C LEU A 111 30.11 -6.69 -19.87
N GLY A 112 31.27 -6.07 -19.60
CA GLY A 112 31.47 -5.20 -18.44
C GLY A 112 30.54 -3.99 -18.43
N THR A 113 30.18 -3.47 -19.61
CA THR A 113 29.28 -2.31 -19.74
C THR A 113 27.80 -2.70 -19.76
N LEU A 114 27.46 -3.82 -20.44
CA LEU A 114 26.07 -4.25 -20.58
C LEU A 114 25.55 -5.04 -19.39
N LEU A 115 26.41 -5.77 -18.67
CA LEU A 115 26.00 -6.60 -17.53
C LEU A 115 25.34 -5.79 -16.40
N PRO A 116 25.87 -4.62 -15.97
CA PRO A 116 25.18 -3.75 -15.01
C PRO A 116 23.80 -3.28 -15.51
N LEU A 117 23.70 -2.89 -16.79
CA LEU A 117 22.44 -2.41 -17.39
C LEU A 117 21.37 -3.51 -17.41
N ILE A 118 21.76 -4.73 -17.78
CA ILE A 118 20.88 -5.90 -17.83
C ILE A 118 20.42 -6.29 -16.41
N LEU A 119 21.31 -6.23 -15.41
CA LEU A 119 20.95 -6.52 -14.02
C LEU A 119 19.93 -5.52 -13.47
N ILE A 120 20.11 -4.22 -13.73
CA ILE A 120 19.16 -3.19 -13.34
C ILE A 120 17.81 -3.40 -14.05
N GLY A 121 17.83 -3.62 -15.37
CA GLY A 121 16.62 -3.88 -16.15
C GLY A 121 15.87 -5.13 -15.67
N GLY A 122 16.58 -6.22 -15.39
CA GLY A 122 16.02 -7.45 -14.85
C GLY A 122 15.45 -7.29 -13.44
N PHE A 123 16.11 -6.51 -12.58
CA PHE A 123 15.63 -6.18 -11.23
C PHE A 123 14.32 -5.38 -11.27
N PHE A 124 14.24 -4.34 -12.11
CA PHE A 124 13.02 -3.56 -12.30
C PHE A 124 11.89 -4.41 -12.91
N PHE A 125 12.19 -5.25 -13.90
CA PHE A 125 11.23 -6.17 -14.48
C PHE A 125 10.66 -7.14 -13.43
N PHE A 126 11.50 -7.64 -12.53
CA PHE A 126 11.07 -8.52 -11.43
C PHE A 126 10.18 -7.79 -10.42
N ILE A 127 10.52 -6.55 -10.04
CA ILE A 127 9.69 -5.70 -9.17
C ILE A 127 8.33 -5.43 -9.80
N LEU A 128 8.30 -5.03 -11.08
CA LEU A 128 7.06 -4.77 -11.82
C LEU A 128 6.17 -6.02 -11.87
N ARG A 129 6.76 -7.20 -12.07
CA ARG A 129 6.03 -8.47 -12.07
C ARG A 129 5.51 -8.86 -10.67
N GLN A 130 6.22 -8.50 -9.61
CA GLN A 130 5.79 -8.74 -8.22
C GLN A 130 4.70 -7.75 -7.77
N ALA A 131 4.78 -6.49 -8.22
CA ALA A 131 3.81 -5.44 -7.91
C ALA A 131 2.43 -5.74 -8.50
N GLN A 132 2.35 -6.33 -9.70
CA GLN A 132 1.07 -6.75 -10.30
C GLN A 132 0.36 -7.87 -9.50
N GLY A 133 1.09 -8.69 -8.74
CA GLY A 133 0.52 -9.68 -7.81
C GLY A 133 -0.05 -9.08 -6.51
N ALA A 134 0.38 -7.88 -6.13
CA ALA A 134 -0.10 -7.13 -4.96
C ALA A 134 -1.22 -6.11 -5.30
N GLY A 135 -1.38 -5.76 -6.58
CA GLY A 135 -2.38 -4.80 -7.06
C GLY A 135 -3.84 -5.23 -6.82
N ASN A 136 -4.09 -6.52 -6.57
CA ASN A 136 -5.44 -7.03 -6.27
C ASN A 136 -5.86 -6.84 -4.81
N GLN A 137 -4.93 -6.49 -3.91
CA GLN A 137 -5.26 -6.12 -2.53
C GLN A 137 -5.58 -4.62 -2.39
N ALA A 138 -4.96 -3.76 -3.19
CA ALA A 138 -5.27 -2.32 -3.19
C ALA A 138 -6.69 -2.03 -3.72
N LEU A 139 -7.16 -2.81 -4.71
CA LEU A 139 -8.54 -2.73 -5.23
C LEU A 139 -9.59 -3.38 -4.32
N SER A 140 -9.19 -4.18 -3.32
CA SER A 140 -10.13 -4.75 -2.34
C SER A 140 -10.38 -3.84 -1.13
N PHE A 141 -9.75 -2.66 -1.05
CA PHE A 141 -10.02 -1.69 0.01
C PHE A 141 -11.36 -0.95 -0.19
N GLY A 142 -11.85 -0.83 -1.44
CA GLY A 142 -13.14 -0.21 -1.75
C GLY A 142 -14.34 -1.15 -1.62
N LYS A 143 -14.11 -2.46 -1.62
CA LYS A 143 -15.12 -3.45 -1.24
C LYS A 143 -14.79 -3.87 0.18
N SER A 144 -15.30 -3.10 1.15
CA SER A 144 -15.50 -3.62 2.50
C SER A 144 -15.95 -5.06 2.34
N ARG A 145 -15.16 -6.03 2.82
CA ARG A 145 -15.68 -7.37 3.06
C ARG A 145 -16.75 -7.12 4.10
N ALA A 146 -17.97 -6.87 3.63
CA ALA A 146 -19.12 -6.64 4.47
C ALA A 146 -19.06 -7.77 5.49
N ARG A 147 -18.82 -7.40 6.76
CA ARG A 147 -19.18 -8.28 7.87
C ARG A 147 -20.62 -8.65 7.51
N MET A 148 -20.85 -9.92 7.16
CA MET A 148 -22.21 -10.40 7.02
C MET A 148 -22.84 -10.08 8.37
N PHE A 149 -23.71 -9.09 8.40
CA PHE A 149 -24.47 -8.80 9.60
C PHE A 149 -25.45 -9.95 9.64
N ALA A 150 -25.04 -11.07 10.23
CA ALA A 150 -25.96 -12.16 10.46
C ALA A 150 -26.99 -11.60 11.44
N GLY A 151 -28.21 -11.36 10.96
CA GLY A 151 -29.31 -10.95 11.81
C GLY A 151 -29.49 -12.03 12.87
N ASP A 152 -29.10 -11.72 14.10
CA ASP A 152 -29.24 -12.66 15.20
C ASP A 152 -30.72 -12.70 15.58
N LYS A 153 -31.21 -13.85 16.05
CA LYS A 153 -32.56 -13.94 16.60
C LYS A 153 -32.41 -13.95 18.12
N PRO A 154 -32.47 -12.78 18.77
CA PRO A 154 -32.29 -12.71 20.21
C PRO A 154 -33.37 -13.52 20.92
N THR A 155 -32.98 -14.26 21.96
CA THR A 155 -33.88 -15.00 22.83
C THR A 155 -34.37 -14.17 24.02
N VAL A 156 -33.86 -12.94 24.15
CA VAL A 156 -34.19 -12.02 25.25
C VAL A 156 -35.58 -11.42 24.99
N THR A 157 -36.41 -11.34 26.02
CA THR A 157 -37.80 -10.86 25.97
C THR A 157 -38.01 -9.68 26.92
N PHE A 158 -39.20 -9.06 26.93
CA PHE A 158 -39.48 -7.98 27.87
C PHE A 158 -39.46 -8.42 29.35
N ASP A 159 -39.63 -9.70 29.63
CA ASP A 159 -39.52 -10.25 30.99
C ASP A 159 -38.08 -10.20 31.53
N ASP A 160 -37.09 -10.21 30.64
CA ASP A 160 -35.66 -10.14 31.00
C ASP A 160 -35.16 -8.71 31.27
N VAL A 161 -35.99 -7.70 31.01
CA VAL A 161 -35.67 -6.28 31.21
C VAL A 161 -36.41 -5.79 32.46
N ALA A 162 -35.73 -5.22 33.44
CA ALA A 162 -36.37 -4.74 34.67
C ALA A 162 -36.31 -3.21 34.81
N GLY A 163 -37.32 -2.62 35.45
CA GLY A 163 -37.29 -1.23 35.92
C GLY A 163 -37.57 -0.14 34.87
N VAL A 164 -38.16 -0.50 33.73
CA VAL A 164 -38.48 0.42 32.61
C VAL A 164 -39.88 0.14 32.04
N ASP A 165 -40.88 0.04 32.93
CA ASP A 165 -42.23 -0.42 32.56
C ASP A 165 -42.96 0.56 31.63
N GLU A 166 -42.74 1.87 31.80
CA GLU A 166 -43.27 2.90 30.90
C GLU A 166 -42.68 2.76 29.49
N ALA A 167 -41.36 2.57 29.39
CA ALA A 167 -40.68 2.38 28.11
C ALA A 167 -41.14 1.08 27.42
N LYS A 168 -41.32 -0.02 28.18
CA LYS A 168 -41.88 -1.26 27.64
C LYS A 168 -43.28 -1.07 27.08
N GLN A 169 -44.13 -0.31 27.77
CA GLN A 169 -45.49 -0.03 27.32
C GLN A 169 -45.51 0.76 26.00
N GLU A 170 -44.63 1.75 25.84
CA GLU A 170 -44.49 2.48 24.57
C GLU A 170 -43.93 1.58 23.45
N LEU A 171 -42.98 0.72 23.77
CA LEU A 171 -42.33 -0.18 22.81
C LEU A 171 -43.21 -1.39 22.45
N ALA A 172 -44.23 -1.72 23.24
CA ALA A 172 -45.18 -2.78 22.94
C ALA A 172 -45.92 -2.55 21.61
N GLU A 173 -46.22 -1.29 21.28
CA GLU A 173 -46.82 -0.93 19.97
C GLU A 173 -45.90 -1.31 18.80
N ILE A 174 -44.59 -1.11 18.98
CA ILE A 174 -43.56 -1.45 17.98
C ILE A 174 -43.48 -2.97 17.78
N VAL A 175 -43.59 -3.73 18.87
CA VAL A 175 -43.64 -5.21 18.82
C VAL A 175 -44.90 -5.69 18.10
N GLU A 176 -46.07 -5.15 18.44
CA GLU A 176 -47.34 -5.52 17.79
C GLU A 176 -47.29 -5.23 16.29
N PHE A 177 -46.71 -4.10 15.90
CA PHE A 177 -46.53 -3.77 14.49
C PHE A 177 -45.63 -4.78 13.75
N LEU A 178 -44.51 -5.20 14.35
CA LEU A 178 -43.63 -6.19 13.72
C LEU A 178 -44.26 -7.58 13.60
N ARG A 179 -45.21 -7.92 14.49
CA ARG A 179 -45.94 -9.19 14.46
C ARG A 179 -47.14 -9.16 13.51
N GLU A 180 -47.87 -8.05 13.46
CA GLU A 180 -49.12 -7.91 12.70
C GLU A 180 -49.14 -6.61 11.85
N PRO A 181 -48.22 -6.43 10.89
CA PRO A 181 -48.10 -5.18 10.13
C PRO A 181 -49.35 -4.86 9.30
N GLU A 182 -50.05 -5.88 8.78
CA GLU A 182 -51.26 -5.72 7.96
C GLU A 182 -52.39 -5.01 8.72
N LYS A 183 -52.51 -5.24 10.02
CA LYS A 183 -53.52 -4.61 10.88
C LYS A 183 -53.35 -3.10 10.89
N PHE A 184 -52.13 -2.60 11.03
CA PHE A 184 -51.82 -1.17 11.06
C PHE A 184 -51.99 -0.51 9.69
N ILE A 185 -51.56 -1.20 8.62
CA ILE A 185 -51.72 -0.70 7.24
C ILE A 185 -53.21 -0.58 6.88
N SER A 186 -54.04 -1.56 7.26
CA SER A 186 -55.49 -1.54 6.99
C SER A 186 -56.23 -0.38 7.67
N LEU A 187 -55.70 0.10 8.81
CA LEU A 187 -56.21 1.24 9.55
C LEU A 187 -55.69 2.59 9.00
N GLY A 188 -54.81 2.56 8.00
CA GLY A 188 -54.16 3.75 7.45
C GLY A 188 -53.15 4.39 8.42
N ALA A 189 -52.71 3.66 9.45
CA ALA A 189 -51.73 4.15 10.41
C ALA A 189 -50.36 4.25 9.74
N ARG A 190 -49.65 5.35 9.99
CA ARG A 190 -48.25 5.50 9.53
C ARG A 190 -47.34 4.77 10.50
N ILE A 191 -46.52 3.90 9.93
CA ILE A 191 -45.56 3.09 10.67
C ILE A 191 -44.41 3.99 11.12
N PRO A 192 -44.01 3.95 12.41
CA PRO A 192 -42.82 4.65 12.86
C PRO A 192 -41.58 4.03 12.21
N LYS A 193 -40.87 4.83 11.40
CA LYS A 193 -39.64 4.38 10.73
C LYS A 193 -38.47 4.22 11.70
N GLY A 194 -38.47 5.02 12.77
CA GLY A 194 -37.40 5.00 13.76
C GLY A 194 -37.82 5.36 15.17
N VAL A 195 -37.14 4.73 16.12
CA VAL A 195 -37.29 4.95 17.57
C VAL A 195 -35.94 5.37 18.14
N LEU A 196 -35.90 6.51 18.86
CA LEU A 196 -34.72 6.97 19.57
C LEU A 196 -34.88 6.71 21.07
N MET A 197 -34.06 5.81 21.61
CA MET A 197 -33.92 5.59 23.04
C MET A 197 -32.89 6.53 23.64
N VAL A 198 -33.32 7.28 24.65
CA VAL A 198 -32.51 8.29 25.32
C VAL A 198 -32.40 7.91 26.79
N GLY A 199 -31.19 7.99 27.35
CA GLY A 199 -31.03 7.81 28.79
C GLY A 199 -29.57 7.71 29.19
N PRO A 200 -29.26 7.71 30.49
CA PRO A 200 -27.89 7.56 30.97
C PRO A 200 -27.25 6.23 30.50
N PRO A 201 -25.90 6.15 30.49
CA PRO A 201 -25.21 4.89 30.23
C PRO A 201 -25.59 3.85 31.31
N GLY A 202 -25.75 2.59 30.90
CA GLY A 202 -26.08 1.49 31.82
C GLY A 202 -27.57 1.26 32.09
N CYS A 203 -28.49 2.06 31.55
CA CYS A 203 -29.94 1.89 31.72
C CYS A 203 -30.58 0.79 30.83
N GLY A 204 -29.79 -0.15 30.32
CA GLY A 204 -30.34 -1.28 29.55
C GLY A 204 -30.94 -0.95 28.18
N LYS A 205 -30.59 0.18 27.54
CA LYS A 205 -31.07 0.54 26.18
C LYS A 205 -30.84 -0.58 25.16
N THR A 206 -29.61 -1.09 25.07
CA THR A 206 -29.24 -2.20 24.18
C THR A 206 -29.98 -3.49 24.52
N LEU A 207 -30.23 -3.76 25.81
CA LEU A 207 -30.97 -4.94 26.26
C LEU A 207 -32.45 -4.82 25.87
N THR A 208 -33.04 -3.64 26.05
CA THR A 208 -34.42 -3.32 25.67
C THR A 208 -34.60 -3.45 24.17
N ALA A 209 -33.66 -2.95 23.36
CA ALA A 209 -33.68 -3.12 21.90
C ALA A 209 -33.73 -4.59 21.46
N LYS A 210 -32.91 -5.43 22.12
CA LYS A 210 -32.90 -6.88 21.87
C LYS A 210 -34.20 -7.54 22.31
N ALA A 211 -34.78 -7.10 23.42
CA ALA A 211 -36.06 -7.58 23.91
C ALA A 211 -37.20 -7.31 22.90
N ILE A 212 -37.23 -6.12 22.27
CA ILE A 212 -38.23 -5.83 21.21
C ILE A 212 -38.13 -6.85 20.07
N ALA A 213 -36.91 -7.15 19.60
CA ALA A 213 -36.70 -8.12 18.52
C ALA A 213 -37.07 -9.55 18.93
N GLY A 214 -36.74 -9.95 20.17
CA GLY A 214 -37.08 -11.27 20.69
C GLY A 214 -38.58 -11.45 20.89
N GLU A 215 -39.27 -10.43 21.41
CA GLU A 215 -40.72 -10.41 21.58
C GLU A 215 -41.48 -10.49 20.24
N ALA A 216 -40.94 -9.82 19.22
CA ALA A 216 -41.48 -9.86 17.86
C ALA A 216 -41.03 -11.09 17.06
N GLY A 217 -40.00 -11.82 17.49
CA GLY A 217 -39.45 -12.98 16.80
C GLY A 217 -38.73 -12.65 15.48
N VAL A 218 -38.24 -11.42 15.32
CA VAL A 218 -37.63 -10.91 14.08
C VAL A 218 -36.10 -10.84 14.16
N PRO A 219 -35.38 -10.86 13.02
CA PRO A 219 -33.92 -10.67 13.02
C PRO A 219 -33.51 -9.31 13.60
N PHE A 220 -32.40 -9.31 14.35
CA PHE A 220 -31.81 -8.14 14.98
C PHE A 220 -30.42 -7.87 14.40
N PHE A 221 -30.28 -6.72 13.75
CA PHE A 221 -29.01 -6.22 13.21
C PHE A 221 -28.46 -5.17 14.15
N SER A 222 -27.28 -5.37 14.73
CA SER A 222 -26.68 -4.42 15.68
C SER A 222 -25.40 -3.82 15.12
N ILE A 223 -25.25 -2.51 15.26
CA ILE A 223 -24.03 -1.77 14.94
C ILE A 223 -23.81 -0.64 15.95
N SER A 224 -22.57 -0.35 16.31
CA SER A 224 -22.24 0.86 17.08
C SER A 224 -21.98 2.02 16.13
N GLY A 225 -22.46 3.21 16.47
CA GLY A 225 -22.24 4.46 15.75
C GLY A 225 -20.76 4.78 15.57
N SER A 226 -19.91 4.34 16.51
CA SER A 226 -18.46 4.48 16.41
C SER A 226 -17.84 3.64 15.29
N GLU A 227 -18.46 2.53 14.87
CA GLU A 227 -17.95 1.68 13.77
C GLU A 227 -18.03 2.37 12.41
N PHE A 228 -18.83 3.42 12.29
CA PHE A 228 -18.94 4.18 11.06
C PHE A 228 -17.95 5.33 10.96
N VAL A 229 -17.13 5.58 11.98
CA VAL A 229 -16.13 6.66 11.97
C VAL A 229 -14.77 6.05 11.65
N GLU A 230 -14.35 6.16 10.40
CA GLU A 230 -13.07 5.63 9.94
C GLU A 230 -12.11 6.72 9.43
N MET A 231 -10.82 6.39 9.34
CA MET A 231 -9.80 7.29 8.78
C MET A 231 -9.95 7.50 7.26
N PHE A 232 -10.73 6.65 6.60
CA PHE A 232 -10.93 6.67 5.15
C PHE A 232 -12.31 7.23 4.81
N VAL A 233 -12.32 8.31 4.02
CA VAL A 233 -13.55 8.97 3.56
C VAL A 233 -14.44 8.00 2.79
N GLY A 234 -15.74 7.98 3.11
CA GLY A 234 -16.77 7.22 2.39
C GLY A 234 -16.93 5.75 2.79
N VAL A 235 -16.07 5.21 3.67
CA VAL A 235 -16.22 3.83 4.17
C VAL A 235 -17.46 3.69 5.06
N GLY A 236 -17.69 4.64 5.97
CA GLY A 236 -18.89 4.67 6.82
C GLY A 236 -20.18 4.67 6.00
N ALA A 237 -20.29 5.55 5.01
CA ALA A 237 -21.45 5.61 4.12
C ALA A 237 -21.69 4.31 3.33
N SER A 238 -20.64 3.61 2.86
CA SER A 238 -20.82 2.32 2.19
C SER A 238 -21.36 1.26 3.14
N ARG A 239 -20.87 1.20 4.38
CA ARG A 239 -21.36 0.26 5.41
C ARG A 239 -22.83 0.49 5.74
N VAL A 240 -23.25 1.76 5.81
CA VAL A 240 -24.67 2.12 6.00
C VAL A 240 -25.52 1.53 4.88
N ARG A 241 -25.14 1.71 3.62
CA ARG A 241 -25.87 1.11 2.48
C ARG A 241 -25.95 -0.41 2.60
N ASP A 242 -24.81 -1.06 2.84
CA ASP A 242 -24.74 -2.52 2.93
C ASP A 242 -25.60 -3.07 4.09
N LEU A 243 -25.65 -2.36 5.23
CA LEU A 243 -26.48 -2.71 6.39
C LEU A 243 -27.97 -2.61 6.05
N PHE A 244 -28.38 -1.49 5.46
CA PHE A 244 -29.78 -1.28 5.09
C PHE A 244 -30.23 -2.23 3.98
N ASP A 245 -29.39 -2.53 3.00
CA ASP A 245 -29.68 -3.53 1.96
C ASP A 245 -29.84 -4.94 2.54
N GLN A 246 -29.02 -5.33 3.52
CA GLN A 246 -29.16 -6.60 4.22
C GLN A 246 -30.46 -6.64 5.05
N ALA A 247 -30.80 -5.55 5.74
CA ALA A 247 -32.04 -5.45 6.50
C ALA A 247 -33.28 -5.55 5.60
N LYS A 248 -33.30 -4.84 4.45
CA LYS A 248 -34.38 -4.91 3.45
C LYS A 248 -34.63 -6.35 2.97
N ARG A 249 -33.57 -7.13 2.75
CA ARG A 249 -33.67 -8.54 2.34
C ARG A 249 -34.17 -9.49 3.43
N ASN A 250 -34.07 -9.10 4.69
CA ASN A 250 -34.47 -9.90 5.86
C ASN A 250 -35.67 -9.29 6.60
N SER A 251 -36.45 -8.44 5.93
CA SER A 251 -37.66 -7.84 6.50
C SER A 251 -38.74 -8.92 6.76
N PRO A 252 -39.50 -8.85 7.88
CA PRO A 252 -39.45 -7.82 8.93
C PRO A 252 -38.23 -7.97 9.85
N CYS A 253 -37.56 -6.86 10.19
CA CYS A 253 -36.38 -6.88 11.06
C CYS A 253 -36.15 -5.55 11.79
N ILE A 254 -35.27 -5.58 12.80
CA ILE A 254 -34.83 -4.40 13.55
C ILE A 254 -33.36 -4.09 13.24
N ILE A 255 -33.07 -2.83 12.93
CA ILE A 255 -31.70 -2.29 12.90
C ILE A 255 -31.49 -1.51 14.19
N PHE A 256 -30.56 -1.95 15.02
CA PHE A 256 -30.14 -1.26 16.24
C PHE A 256 -28.81 -0.52 16.03
N MET A 257 -28.84 0.79 16.28
CA MET A 257 -27.69 1.68 16.21
C MET A 257 -27.37 2.21 17.60
N ASP A 258 -26.36 1.63 18.25
CA ASP A 258 -25.89 2.13 19.55
C ASP A 258 -25.02 3.38 19.36
N GLU A 259 -24.89 4.24 20.36
CA GLU A 259 -24.01 5.43 20.31
C GLU A 259 -24.17 6.28 19.04
N ILE A 260 -25.42 6.55 18.64
CA ILE A 260 -25.68 7.33 17.40
C ILE A 260 -25.09 8.74 17.47
N ASP A 261 -24.78 9.25 18.68
CA ASP A 261 -24.09 10.52 18.89
C ASP A 261 -22.65 10.57 18.37
N ALA A 262 -22.03 9.42 18.05
CA ALA A 262 -20.73 9.38 17.38
C ALA A 262 -20.78 9.95 15.96
N VAL A 263 -21.87 9.71 15.23
CA VAL A 263 -22.09 10.17 13.83
C VAL A 263 -23.12 11.29 13.72
N GLY A 264 -24.07 11.34 14.66
CA GLY A 264 -25.20 12.27 14.65
C GLY A 264 -24.94 13.60 15.33
N ARG A 265 -23.68 13.93 15.70
CA ARG A 265 -23.37 15.17 16.42
C ARG A 265 -23.50 16.40 15.51
N HIS A 266 -24.30 17.38 15.94
CA HIS A 266 -24.45 18.66 15.25
C HIS A 266 -23.14 19.45 15.22
N ARG A 267 -22.83 20.06 14.06
CA ARG A 267 -21.61 20.88 13.88
C ARG A 267 -21.55 22.10 14.79
N GLY A 268 -20.31 22.49 15.10
CA GLY A 268 -19.87 23.88 15.24
C GLY A 268 -18.90 24.22 14.11
N ALA A 269 -18.82 25.49 13.70
CA ALA A 269 -17.98 25.97 12.60
C ALA A 269 -16.47 25.73 12.87
N GLY A 270 -15.93 24.62 12.38
CA GLY A 270 -14.51 24.27 12.50
C GLY A 270 -13.95 23.76 11.17
N LEU A 271 -12.97 24.47 10.62
CA LEU A 271 -12.22 24.10 9.42
C LEU A 271 -11.33 22.88 9.71
N GLY A 272 -11.73 21.68 9.26
CA GLY A 272 -10.91 20.47 9.33
C GLY A 272 -11.57 19.25 8.67
N GLY A 273 -10.91 18.63 7.69
CA GLY A 273 -11.43 17.57 6.81
C GLY A 273 -11.77 16.22 7.45
N SER A 274 -11.67 16.07 8.79
CA SER A 274 -12.23 14.91 9.51
C SER A 274 -13.75 15.01 9.70
N HIS A 275 -14.34 16.19 9.46
CA HIS A 275 -15.78 16.39 9.58
C HIS A 275 -16.58 15.82 8.41
N ASP A 276 -16.00 15.73 7.22
CA ASP A 276 -16.74 15.41 6.00
C ASP A 276 -17.22 13.95 5.99
N GLU A 277 -16.48 13.05 6.64
CA GLU A 277 -16.83 11.62 6.70
C GLU A 277 -18.05 11.35 7.60
N ARG A 278 -18.09 11.97 8.78
CA ARG A 278 -19.22 11.82 9.71
C ARG A 278 -20.52 12.40 9.13
N GLU A 279 -20.44 13.56 8.49
CA GLU A 279 -21.59 14.15 7.80
C GLU A 279 -22.05 13.32 6.62
N GLN A 280 -21.12 12.77 5.83
CA GLN A 280 -21.46 11.89 4.71
C GLN A 280 -22.16 10.63 5.21
N THR A 281 -21.67 10.01 6.27
CA THR A 281 -22.29 8.83 6.90
C THR A 281 -23.65 9.19 7.47
N LEU A 282 -23.79 10.30 8.20
CA LEU A 282 -25.06 10.76 8.76
C LEU A 282 -26.10 10.99 7.66
N ASN A 283 -25.73 11.71 6.61
CA ASN A 283 -26.62 11.95 5.47
C ASN A 283 -27.01 10.65 4.77
N GLN A 284 -26.10 9.67 4.68
CA GLN A 284 -26.45 8.36 4.12
C GLN A 284 -27.49 7.64 4.99
N ILE A 285 -27.38 7.68 6.32
CA ILE A 285 -28.41 7.11 7.22
C ILE A 285 -29.76 7.78 6.96
N LEU A 286 -29.77 9.12 6.86
CA LEU A 286 -30.98 9.88 6.60
C LEU A 286 -31.62 9.52 5.25
N VAL A 287 -30.81 9.38 4.20
CA VAL A 287 -31.29 8.99 2.86
C VAL A 287 -31.87 7.58 2.88
N GLU A 288 -31.23 6.62 3.56
CA GLU A 288 -31.76 5.26 3.67
C GLU A 288 -33.05 5.20 4.50
N MET A 289 -33.17 6.00 5.56
CA MET A 289 -34.41 6.09 6.36
C MET A 289 -35.57 6.73 5.58
N ASP A 290 -35.29 7.81 4.85
CA ASP A 290 -36.28 8.48 4.02
C ASP A 290 -36.72 7.57 2.86
N GLY A 291 -35.79 6.77 2.33
CA GLY A 291 -35.98 5.83 1.21
C GLY A 291 -36.73 4.53 1.52
N PHE A 292 -37.18 4.29 2.76
CA PHE A 292 -38.09 3.19 3.04
C PHE A 292 -39.47 3.44 2.41
N ASP A 293 -39.85 2.59 1.46
CA ASP A 293 -41.23 2.46 0.99
C ASP A 293 -42.13 1.90 2.10
N THR A 294 -43.43 2.20 2.03
CA THR A 294 -44.44 1.74 2.98
C THR A 294 -44.53 0.22 3.13
N ASP A 295 -44.00 -0.51 2.16
CA ASP A 295 -44.04 -1.98 2.09
C ASP A 295 -42.84 -2.64 2.80
N THR A 296 -41.86 -1.84 3.24
CA THR A 296 -40.64 -2.35 3.88
C THR A 296 -40.78 -2.32 5.41
N ASN A 297 -41.02 -3.47 6.02
CA ASN A 297 -41.21 -3.60 7.47
C ASN A 297 -39.85 -3.60 8.21
N VAL A 298 -39.11 -2.50 8.14
CA VAL A 298 -37.82 -2.33 8.81
C VAL A 298 -37.91 -1.17 9.78
N ILE A 299 -37.52 -1.41 11.03
CA ILE A 299 -37.54 -0.38 12.09
C ILE A 299 -36.12 -0.09 12.54
N VAL A 300 -35.76 1.19 12.55
CA VAL A 300 -34.45 1.65 13.03
C VAL A 300 -34.57 2.10 14.48
N VAL A 301 -33.92 1.38 15.39
CA VAL A 301 -33.85 1.74 16.80
C VAL A 301 -32.46 2.31 17.09
N ALA A 302 -32.39 3.57 17.51
CA ALA A 302 -31.13 4.21 17.87
C ALA A 302 -31.05 4.44 19.38
N ALA A 303 -29.85 4.34 19.96
CA ALA A 303 -29.61 4.67 21.35
C ALA A 303 -28.59 5.82 21.46
N THR A 304 -28.84 6.74 22.40
CA THR A 304 -27.90 7.81 22.74
C THR A 304 -27.88 8.07 24.24
N ASN A 305 -26.72 8.48 24.73
CA ASN A 305 -26.56 9.03 26.08
C ASN A 305 -26.63 10.57 26.09
N ARG A 306 -26.59 11.20 24.91
CA ARG A 306 -26.41 12.64 24.72
C ARG A 306 -27.38 13.19 23.67
N PRO A 307 -28.67 13.29 23.98
CA PRO A 307 -29.68 13.77 23.04
C PRO A 307 -29.49 15.25 22.68
N ASP A 308 -28.78 16.01 23.52
CA ASP A 308 -28.54 17.45 23.41
C ASP A 308 -27.60 17.83 22.25
N ILE A 309 -26.70 16.93 21.87
CA ILE A 309 -25.72 17.17 20.81
C ILE A 309 -26.13 16.61 19.45
N LEU A 310 -27.28 15.93 19.36
CA LEU A 310 -27.75 15.32 18.13
C LEU A 310 -28.22 16.37 17.12
N ASP A 311 -27.98 16.10 15.84
CA ASP A 311 -28.48 16.91 14.75
C ASP A 311 -30.02 16.90 14.73
N PRO A 312 -30.69 18.07 14.79
CA PRO A 312 -32.15 18.16 14.72
C PRO A 312 -32.74 17.50 13.48
N ALA A 313 -31.96 17.31 12.41
CA ALA A 313 -32.38 16.59 11.21
C ALA A 313 -32.77 15.14 11.53
N LEU A 314 -32.14 14.47 12.50
CA LEU A 314 -32.48 13.11 12.90
C LEU A 314 -33.86 13.03 13.58
N LEU A 315 -34.27 14.10 14.26
CA LEU A 315 -35.50 14.17 15.05
C LEU A 315 -36.71 14.67 14.24
N ARG A 316 -36.55 14.89 12.92
CA ARG A 316 -37.66 15.34 12.08
C ARG A 316 -38.63 14.19 11.79
N PRO A 317 -39.94 14.49 11.63
CA PRO A 317 -40.93 13.49 11.24
C PRO A 317 -40.55 12.73 9.96
N GLY A 318 -40.76 11.42 9.96
CA GLY A 318 -40.29 10.47 8.95
C GLY A 318 -38.93 9.81 9.26
N ARG A 319 -38.31 10.10 10.41
CA ARG A 319 -37.01 9.56 10.83
C ARG A 319 -37.12 8.95 12.22
N PHE A 320 -36.56 9.58 13.25
CA PHE A 320 -36.76 9.15 14.64
C PHE A 320 -37.99 9.83 15.25
N ASP A 321 -39.15 9.34 14.84
CA ASP A 321 -40.46 9.92 15.16
C ASP A 321 -40.88 9.63 16.61
N ARG A 322 -40.40 8.50 17.15
CA ARG A 322 -40.64 8.08 18.53
C ARG A 322 -39.41 8.35 19.38
N ARG A 323 -39.60 8.93 20.57
CA ARG A 323 -38.55 9.14 21.57
C ARG A 323 -38.98 8.48 22.87
N VAL A 324 -38.18 7.55 23.34
CA VAL A 324 -38.40 6.82 24.60
C VAL A 324 -37.31 7.26 25.58
N ILE A 325 -37.69 7.67 26.79
CA ILE A 325 -36.81 8.28 27.81
C ILE A 325 -36.82 7.42 29.08
#